data_AF-A0A2V7UF16-F1
#
_entry.id   AF-A0A2V7UF16-F1
#
_cell.length_a   1.000
_cell.length_b   1.000
_cell.length_c   1.000
_cell.angle_alpha   90.00
_cell.angle_beta   90.00
_cell.angle_gamma   90.00
#
_symmetry.space_group_name_H-M   'P 1'
#
loop_
_entity.id
_entity.type
_entity.pdbx_description
1 polymer ?
#
loop_
_entity_poly.entity_id
_entity_poly.type
_entity_poly.pdbx_seq_one_letter_code
_entity_poly.pdbx_strand_id
1 'polypeptide(L)'
;MSPQGPEGRGALVDGRGCLTPAGFATLSRAPVGRAPADLAGHLASCSRCQERMLAGGTSAARPPASSTPRTPRLWLGVALAFAALLLAVAALILAGRMR
;
A
#
# COMPACT_ATOMS: atom_id res chain seq x y z
N MET A 1 -34.36 -8.45 -18.57
CA MET A 1 -33.56 -7.43 -19.31
C MET A 1 -32.33 -7.10 -18.49
N SER A 2 -31.15 -7.60 -18.86
CA SER A 2 -29.88 -7.25 -18.22
C SER A 2 -28.98 -6.60 -19.27
N PRO A 3 -28.62 -5.31 -19.13
CA PRO A 3 -27.63 -4.69 -20.00
C PRO A 3 -26.24 -4.99 -19.40
N GLN A 4 -25.70 -6.17 -19.68
CA GLN A 4 -24.27 -6.44 -19.45
C GLN A 4 -23.53 -6.27 -20.78
N GLY A 5 -23.44 -5.02 -21.23
CA GLY A 5 -22.59 -4.62 -22.34
C GLY A 5 -21.13 -4.42 -21.88
N PRO A 6 -20.14 -4.57 -22.78
CA PRO A 6 -18.71 -4.37 -22.51
C PRO A 6 -18.36 -2.98 -21.95
N GLU A 7 -19.27 -2.00 -22.06
CA GLU A 7 -19.17 -0.67 -21.47
C GLU A 7 -19.16 -0.68 -19.92
N GLY A 8 -19.77 -1.69 -19.28
CA GLY A 8 -19.78 -1.82 -17.83
C GLY A 8 -18.42 -2.19 -17.21
N ARG A 9 -17.55 -2.92 -17.95
CA ARG A 9 -16.20 -3.26 -17.48
C ARG A 9 -15.24 -2.07 -17.57
N GLY A 10 -15.37 -1.25 -18.62
CA GLY A 10 -14.59 0.00 -18.77
C GLY A 10 -14.91 1.06 -17.71
N ALA A 11 -16.09 0.99 -17.09
CA ALA A 11 -16.44 1.88 -15.98
C ALA A 11 -15.77 1.48 -14.65
N LEU A 12 -15.36 0.21 -14.49
CA LEU A 12 -14.84 -0.35 -13.24
C LEU A 12 -13.31 -0.42 -13.21
N VAL A 13 -12.66 -0.35 -14.37
CA VAL A 13 -11.20 -0.36 -14.53
C VAL A 13 -10.77 0.82 -15.42
N ASP A 14 -9.80 1.60 -14.95
CA ASP A 14 -9.27 2.77 -15.64
C ASP A 14 -8.37 2.40 -16.84
N GLY A 15 -8.01 3.39 -17.66
CA GLY A 15 -7.11 3.21 -18.80
C GLY A 15 -5.68 2.78 -18.44
N ARG A 16 -5.34 2.71 -17.15
CA ARG A 16 -4.07 2.17 -16.64
C ARG A 16 -4.23 0.72 -16.14
N GLY A 17 -5.39 0.11 -16.35
CA GLY A 17 -5.69 -1.23 -15.87
C GLY A 17 -5.84 -1.32 -14.35
N CYS A 18 -6.22 -0.25 -13.66
CA CYS A 18 -6.47 -0.24 -12.21
C CYS A 18 -7.96 -0.04 -11.92
N LEU A 19 -8.44 -0.51 -10.77
CA LEU A 19 -9.81 -0.25 -10.31
C LEU A 19 -10.11 1.25 -10.23
N THR A 20 -11.25 1.65 -10.80
CA THR A 20 -11.82 3.00 -10.65
C THR A 20 -12.45 3.16 -9.26
N PRO A 21 -12.75 4.40 -8.82
CA PRO A 21 -13.51 4.62 -7.59
C PRO A 21 -14.86 3.87 -7.55
N ALA A 22 -15.53 3.73 -8.70
CA ALA A 22 -16.76 2.96 -8.83
C ALA A 22 -16.51 1.46 -8.64
N GLY A 23 -15.38 0.94 -9.14
CA GLY A 23 -14.94 -0.44 -8.89
C GLY A 23 -14.67 -0.71 -7.41
N PHE A 24 -13.98 0.21 -6.74
CA PHE A 24 -13.76 0.12 -5.29
C PHE A 24 -15.05 0.21 -4.48
N ALA A 25 -15.97 1.11 -4.84
CA ALA A 25 -17.27 1.22 -4.17
C ALA A 25 -18.13 -0.04 -4.34
N THR A 26 -18.01 -0.71 -5.48
CA THR A 26 -18.69 -1.99 -5.73
C THR A 26 -18.13 -3.09 -4.84
N LEU A 27 -16.80 -3.15 -4.70
CA LEU A 27 -16.12 -4.11 -3.82
C LEU A 27 -16.41 -3.86 -2.34
N SER A 28 -16.45 -2.60 -1.90
CA SER A 28 -16.66 -2.25 -0.49
C SER A 28 -18.11 -2.44 -0.03
N ARG A 29 -19.08 -2.28 -0.93
CA ARG A 29 -20.50 -2.54 -0.64
C ARG A 29 -20.86 -4.03 -0.73
N ALA A 30 -20.04 -4.84 -1.39
CA ALA A 30 -20.30 -6.25 -1.47
C ALA A 30 -20.17 -6.91 -0.10
N PRO A 31 -21.10 -7.80 0.29
CA PRO A 31 -20.93 -8.60 1.49
C PRO A 31 -19.63 -9.41 1.44
N VAL A 32 -19.05 -9.71 2.59
CA VAL A 32 -17.87 -10.59 2.69
C VAL A 32 -18.19 -11.92 2.00
N GLY A 33 -17.32 -12.35 1.08
CA GLY A 33 -17.50 -13.56 0.28
C GLY A 33 -18.47 -13.43 -0.91
N ARG A 34 -19.06 -12.26 -1.14
CA ARG A 34 -19.98 -11.98 -2.28
C ARG A 34 -19.45 -10.89 -3.21
N ALA A 35 -18.17 -10.55 -3.13
CA ALA A 35 -17.55 -9.64 -4.07
C ALA A 35 -17.58 -10.21 -5.51
N PRO A 36 -17.76 -9.36 -6.54
CA PRO A 36 -17.67 -9.80 -7.93
C PRO A 36 -16.30 -10.44 -8.19
N ALA A 37 -16.29 -11.67 -8.71
CA ALA A 37 -15.08 -12.48 -8.86
C ALA A 37 -14.01 -11.78 -9.72
N ASP A 38 -14.41 -11.11 -10.80
CA ASP A 38 -13.49 -10.34 -11.66
C ASP A 38 -12.79 -9.20 -10.89
N LEU A 39 -13.52 -8.46 -10.05
CA LEU A 39 -12.96 -7.32 -9.30
C LEU A 39 -12.13 -7.81 -8.11
N ALA A 40 -12.58 -8.86 -7.42
CA ALA A 40 -11.83 -9.49 -6.33
C ALA A 40 -10.53 -10.11 -6.84
N GLY A 41 -10.58 -10.80 -7.98
CA GLY A 41 -9.41 -11.36 -8.64
C GLY A 41 -8.43 -10.27 -9.07
N HIS A 42 -8.92 -9.19 -9.67
CA HIS A 42 -8.09 -8.05 -10.04
C HIS A 42 -7.44 -7.38 -8.81
N LEU A 43 -8.19 -7.19 -7.73
CA LEU A 43 -7.64 -6.65 -6.48
C LEU A 43 -6.60 -7.61 -5.90
N ALA A 44 -6.80 -8.92 -5.94
CA ALA A 44 -5.82 -9.91 -5.48
C ALA A 44 -4.55 -9.96 -6.35
N SER A 45 -4.62 -9.62 -7.65
CA SER A 45 -3.47 -9.63 -8.55
C SER A 45 -2.75 -8.28 -8.69
N CYS A 46 -3.39 -7.16 -8.36
CA CYS A 46 -2.85 -5.82 -8.59
C CYS A 46 -2.39 -5.15 -7.28
N SER A 47 -1.08 -5.16 -7.02
CA SER A 47 -0.45 -4.54 -5.83
C SER A 47 -0.85 -3.07 -5.65
N ARG A 48 -0.92 -2.32 -6.74
CA ARG A 48 -1.32 -0.91 -6.72
C ARG A 48 -2.77 -0.71 -6.23
N CYS A 49 -3.67 -1.61 -6.58
CA CYS A 49 -5.06 -1.55 -6.13
C CYS A 49 -5.19 -2.00 -4.67
N GLN A 50 -4.39 -2.98 -4.23
CA GLN A 50 -4.32 -3.41 -2.83
C GLN A 50 -3.86 -2.26 -1.93
N GLU A 51 -2.78 -1.57 -2.31
CA GLU A 51 -2.27 -0.41 -1.58
C GLU A 51 -3.32 0.71 -1.46
N ARG A 52 -4.03 1.02 -2.56
CA ARG A 52 -5.13 2.00 -2.53
C ARG A 52 -6.28 1.58 -1.62
N MET A 53 -6.67 0.30 -1.64
CA MET A 53 -7.75 -0.21 -0.78
C MET A 53 -7.37 -0.14 0.70
N LEU A 54 -6.14 -0.54 1.03
CA LEU A 54 -5.61 -0.50 2.39
C LEU A 54 -5.43 0.94 2.89
N ALA A 55 -5.06 1.88 2.02
CA ALA A 55 -4.97 3.30 2.36
C ALA A 55 -6.34 3.98 2.52
N GLY A 56 -7.35 3.53 1.78
CA GLY A 56 -8.72 4.07 1.86
C GLY A 56 -9.56 3.52 3.03
N GLY A 57 -9.22 2.35 3.56
CA GLY A 57 -9.95 1.70 4.67
C GLY A 57 -9.87 2.43 6.02
N THR A 58 -9.01 3.44 6.15
CA THR A 58 -8.86 4.25 7.37
C THR A 58 -9.61 5.58 7.33
N SER A 59 -10.42 5.85 6.31
CA SER A 59 -11.10 7.15 6.13
C SER A 59 -12.48 7.23 6.80
N ALA A 60 -12.58 6.80 8.05
CA ALA A 60 -13.52 7.41 9.00
C ALA A 60 -12.70 8.34 9.90
N ALA A 61 -12.77 9.64 9.62
CA ALA A 61 -12.18 10.75 10.39
C ALA A 61 -10.64 10.79 10.49
N ARG A 62 -9.97 11.39 9.51
CA ARG A 62 -8.74 12.16 9.77
C ARG A 62 -8.53 13.24 8.70
N PRO A 63 -8.16 14.50 9.07
CA PRO A 63 -7.87 15.57 8.12
C PRO A 63 -6.72 15.17 7.17
N PRO A 64 -6.53 15.86 6.02
CA PRO A 64 -5.53 15.50 5.01
C PRO A 64 -4.14 15.59 5.61
N ALA A 65 -3.65 14.48 6.14
CA ALA A 65 -2.27 14.34 6.56
C ALA A 65 -1.44 14.28 5.29
N SER A 66 -0.62 15.32 5.15
CA SER A 66 0.55 15.40 4.28
C SER A 66 1.05 14.03 3.84
N SER A 67 1.16 13.88 2.52
CA SER A 67 1.88 12.81 1.85
C SER A 67 3.33 12.79 2.33
N THR A 68 3.58 12.14 3.47
CA THR A 68 4.91 11.64 3.78
C THR A 68 5.06 10.37 2.95
N PRO A 69 5.99 10.33 1.98
CA PRO A 69 6.30 9.08 1.32
C PRO A 69 6.69 8.10 2.44
N ARG A 70 5.96 6.99 2.56
CA ARG A 70 6.38 5.88 3.42
C ARG A 70 7.72 5.42 2.89
N THR A 71 8.80 5.93 3.46
CA THR A 71 10.13 5.40 3.25
C THR A 71 10.06 3.91 3.55
N PRO A 72 10.46 3.05 2.59
CA PRO A 72 10.34 1.62 2.77
C PRO A 72 11.13 1.25 4.01
N ARG A 73 10.52 0.49 4.93
CA ARG A 73 11.08 0.14 6.26
C ARG A 73 12.51 -0.42 6.20
N LEU A 74 12.96 -0.88 5.03
CA LEU A 74 14.34 -1.23 4.69
C LEU A 74 15.34 -0.11 5.02
N TRP A 75 15.02 1.15 4.75
CA TRP A 75 15.92 2.28 5.07
C TRP A 75 16.12 2.48 6.56
N LEU A 76 15.09 2.19 7.37
CA LEU A 76 15.18 2.22 8.83
C LEU A 76 16.13 1.12 9.34
N GLY A 77 16.05 -0.08 8.74
CA GLY A 77 16.99 -1.16 9.03
C GLY A 77 18.44 -0.82 8.65
N VAL A 78 18.65 -0.23 7.47
CA VAL A 78 19.98 0.21 7.01
C VAL A 78 20.56 1.30 7.92
N ALA A 79 19.75 2.31 8.27
CA ALA A 79 20.17 3.38 9.17
C ALA A 79 20.56 2.85 10.56
N LEU A 80 19.78 1.90 11.10
CA LEU A 80 20.06 1.31 12.41
C LEU A 80 21.34 0.45 12.38
N ALA A 81 21.53 -0.35 11.33
CA ALA A 81 22.74 -1.15 11.14
C ALA A 81 23.99 -0.27 11.02
N PHE A 82 23.89 0.84 10.27
CA PHE A 82 25.00 1.79 10.13
C PHE A 82 25.33 2.50 11.44
N ALA A 83 24.32 2.93 12.21
CA ALA A 83 24.52 3.53 13.52
C ALA A 83 25.18 2.56 14.52
N ALA A 84 24.75 1.29 14.52
CA ALA A 84 25.35 0.25 15.35
C ALA A 84 26.83 -0.01 14.98
N LEU A 85 27.14 -0.04 13.68
CA LEU A 85 28.51 -0.18 13.19
C LEU A 85 29.41 0.98 13.64
N LEU A 86 28.94 2.23 13.50
CA LEU A 86 29.68 3.42 13.94
C LEU A 86 29.95 3.40 15.45
N LEU A 87 28.95 3.01 16.25
CA LEU A 87 29.09 2.84 17.70
C LEU A 87 30.16 1.81 18.06
N ALA A 88 30.18 0.66 17.36
CA ALA A 88 31.18 -0.38 17.58
C ALA A 88 32.61 0.12 17.24
N VAL A 89 32.76 0.84 16.12
CA VAL A 89 34.06 1.42 15.73
C VAL A 89 34.51 2.47 16.74
N ALA A 90 33.63 3.36 17.19
CA ALA A 90 33.94 4.38 18.19
C ALA A 90 34.37 3.74 19.53
N ALA A 91 33.68 2.69 19.96
CA ALA A 91 34.04 1.94 21.17
C ALA A 91 35.42 1.29 21.05
N LEU A 92 35.75 0.69 19.89
CA LEU A 92 37.08 0.12 19.63
C LEU A 92 38.19 1.18 19.66
N ILE A 93 37.95 2.35 19.05
CA ILE A 93 38.92 3.46 19.08
C ILE A 93 39.12 3.95 20.51
N LEU A 94 38.05 4.12 21.28
CA LEU A 94 38.14 4.58 22.66
C LEU A 94 38.86 3.55 23.54
N ALA A 95 38.53 2.27 23.39
CA ALA A 95 39.23 1.18 24.10
C ALA A 95 40.71 1.10 23.72
N GLY A 96 41.04 1.31 22.44
CA GLY A 96 42.42 1.36 21.96
C GLY A 96 43.20 2.59 22.44
N ARG A 97 42.53 3.72 22.68
CA ARG A 97 43.16 4.92 23.27
C ARG A 97 43.36 4.82 24.78
N MET A 98 42.60 3.96 25.46
CA MET A 98 42.72 3.71 26.90
C MET A 98 43.72 2.59 27.24
N ARG A 99 44.29 1.93 26.22
CA ARG A 99 45.41 0.99 26.34
C ARG A 99 46.72 1.70 26.00
#